data_AF-A0A0D8XRG9-F1
#
_entry.id   AF-A0A0D8XRG9-F1
#
_cell.length_a   1.000
_cell.length_b   1.000
_cell.length_c   1.000
_cell.angle_alpha   90.00
_cell.angle_beta   90.00
_cell.angle_gamma   90.00
#
_symmetry.space_group_name_H-M   'P 1'
#
loop_
_entity.id
_entity.type
_entity.pdbx_description
1 polymer ?
#
loop_
_entity_poly.entity_id
_entity_poly.type
_entity_poly.pdbx_seq_one_letter_code
_entity_poly.pdbx_strand_id
1 'polypeptide(L)'
;MKMTNIVVNKRSFFMTIKQIDQGAYTCEAINVKGRVLATPDCIVRIVNIPAPVPPTRPPALTRCDPRGSVYPQADRAGTCTCKPLVTGPACTDCYPGSFHLNEKSPQGCLKCFCFGITDNCRSSNLYRTQAR
;
A
#
# COMPACT_ATOMS: atom_id res chain seq x y z
N MET A 1 -23.74 -20.43 34.19
CA MET A 1 -22.77 -20.11 35.28
C MET A 1 -21.89 -18.96 34.81
N LYS A 2 -21.78 -17.91 35.61
CA LYS A 2 -21.04 -16.68 35.30
C LYS A 2 -19.54 -16.99 35.22
N MET A 3 -18.95 -16.87 34.03
CA MET A 3 -17.50 -16.89 33.85
C MET A 3 -16.93 -15.65 34.54
N THR A 4 -16.32 -15.86 35.70
CA THR A 4 -15.71 -14.80 36.48
C THR A 4 -14.22 -15.12 36.54
N ASN A 5 -13.41 -14.27 35.91
CA ASN A 5 -11.94 -14.22 35.96
C ASN A 5 -11.18 -15.42 35.39
N ILE A 6 -10.80 -15.31 34.11
CA ILE A 6 -9.66 -16.03 33.55
C ILE A 6 -8.40 -15.43 34.17
N VAL A 7 -7.76 -16.13 35.11
CA VAL A 7 -6.46 -15.74 35.67
C VAL A 7 -5.38 -16.34 34.78
N VAL A 8 -4.86 -15.55 33.86
CA VAL A 8 -3.61 -15.88 33.15
C VAL A 8 -2.47 -15.66 34.15
N ASN A 9 -2.01 -16.72 34.82
CA ASN A 9 -0.86 -16.62 35.73
C ASN A 9 0.44 -16.61 34.92
N LYS A 10 0.76 -15.45 34.36
CA LYS A 10 2.13 -14.98 34.23
C LYS A 10 2.04 -13.49 34.50
N ARG A 11 2.33 -13.09 35.74
CA ARG A 11 2.51 -11.67 36.10
C ARG A 11 3.63 -11.09 35.22
N SER A 12 3.25 -10.55 34.08
CA SER A 12 3.88 -9.45 33.37
C SER A 12 3.03 -9.19 32.13
N PHE A 13 2.12 -8.23 32.26
CA PHE A 13 1.81 -7.34 31.15
C PHE A 13 3.16 -6.82 30.63
N PHE A 14 3.69 -7.40 29.55
CA PHE A 14 4.89 -6.88 28.92
C PHE A 14 4.52 -5.54 28.30
N MET A 15 4.75 -4.46 29.05
CA MET A 15 4.68 -3.07 28.56
C MET A 15 5.53 -2.90 27.28
N THR A 16 6.50 -3.80 27.05
CA THR A 16 7.25 -3.98 25.81
C THR A 16 7.58 -5.47 25.63
N ILE A 17 7.13 -6.07 24.53
CA ILE A 17 7.42 -7.46 24.13
C ILE A 17 8.89 -7.56 23.70
N LYS A 18 9.63 -8.50 24.29
CA LYS A 18 11.07 -8.73 24.06
C LYS A 18 11.31 -10.12 23.49
N GLN A 19 12.46 -10.32 22.84
CA GLN A 19 12.82 -11.61 22.24
C GLN A 19 12.84 -12.79 23.21
N ILE A 20 12.99 -12.52 24.51
CA ILE A 20 12.91 -13.52 25.59
C ILE A 20 11.48 -14.01 25.88
N ASP A 21 10.47 -13.33 25.33
CA ASP A 21 9.04 -13.62 25.55
C ASP A 21 8.49 -14.56 24.46
N GLN A 22 9.34 -15.07 23.58
CA GLN A 22 8.93 -16.08 22.60
C GLN A 22 8.74 -17.43 23.29
N GLY A 23 7.76 -18.21 22.85
CA GLY A 23 7.53 -19.55 23.40
C GLY A 23 6.11 -20.04 23.26
N ALA A 24 5.87 -21.22 23.82
CA ALA A 24 4.55 -21.82 23.89
C ALA A 24 3.76 -21.27 25.10
N TYR A 25 2.50 -20.95 24.88
CA TYR A 25 1.60 -20.43 25.90
C TYR A 25 0.41 -21.35 26.04
N THR A 26 0.04 -21.65 27.28
CA THR A 26 -1.10 -22.51 27.64
C THR A 26 -1.96 -21.79 28.67
N CYS A 27 -3.28 -21.91 28.56
CA CYS A 27 -4.19 -21.54 29.64
C CYS A 27 -4.51 -22.81 30.45
N GLU A 28 -4.20 -22.82 31.75
CA GLU A 28 -4.64 -23.91 32.65
C GLU A 28 -5.95 -23.52 33.36
N ALA A 29 -6.94 -24.41 33.37
CA ALA A 29 -8.14 -24.30 34.21
C ALA A 29 -7.96 -25.20 35.45
N ILE A 30 -7.96 -24.61 36.65
CA ILE A 30 -7.80 -25.35 37.92
C ILE A 30 -9.18 -25.56 38.55
N ASN A 31 -9.63 -26.82 38.64
CA ASN A 31 -10.78 -27.20 39.46
C ASN A 31 -10.31 -27.91 40.74
N VAL A 32 -11.16 -27.98 41.77
CA VAL A 32 -10.87 -28.54 43.12
C VAL A 32 -10.44 -30.03 43.15
N LYS A 33 -10.39 -30.70 41.99
CA LYS A 33 -9.98 -32.12 41.84
C LYS A 33 -8.63 -32.33 41.14
N GLY A 34 -7.87 -31.27 40.85
CA GLY A 34 -6.53 -31.35 40.24
C GLY A 34 -6.43 -30.74 38.84
N ARG A 35 -5.18 -30.53 38.40
CA ARG A 35 -4.79 -29.81 37.17
C ARG A 35 -5.03 -30.67 35.92
N VAL A 36 -5.68 -30.12 34.89
CA VAL A 36 -5.62 -30.64 33.52
C VAL A 36 -4.52 -29.90 32.77
N LEU A 37 -3.51 -30.63 32.30
CA LEU A 37 -2.46 -30.11 31.42
C LEU A 37 -3.02 -30.04 29.99
N ALA A 38 -3.38 -28.83 29.55
CA ALA A 38 -3.69 -28.59 28.15
C ALA A 38 -2.39 -28.47 27.34
N THR A 39 -2.35 -29.09 26.17
CA THR A 39 -1.32 -28.85 25.15
C THR A 39 -1.35 -27.40 24.68
N PRO A 40 -0.22 -26.78 24.29
CA PRO A 40 -0.18 -25.36 23.92
C PRO A 40 -1.02 -25.06 22.68
N ASP A 41 -2.05 -24.22 22.84
CA ASP A 41 -2.93 -23.75 21.76
C ASP A 41 -2.24 -22.69 20.87
N CYS A 42 -1.20 -22.00 21.38
CA CYS A 42 -0.53 -20.92 20.68
C CYS A 42 1.00 -20.90 20.93
N ILE A 43 1.77 -20.68 19.86
CA ILE A 43 3.21 -20.40 19.90
C ILE A 43 3.44 -18.95 19.47
N VAL A 44 4.09 -18.16 20.31
CA VAL A 44 4.47 -16.77 19.99
C VAL A 44 5.89 -16.76 19.44
N ARG A 45 6.04 -16.16 18.25
CA ARG A 45 7.34 -15.84 17.63
C ARG A 45 7.44 -14.34 17.43
N ILE A 46 8.53 -13.75 17.91
CA ILE A 46 8.79 -12.31 17.82
C ILE A 46 9.82 -12.12 16.69
N VAL A 47 9.35 -11.52 15.62
CA VAL A 47 10.18 -11.16 14.48
C VAL A 47 10.46 -9.66 14.54
N ASN A 48 11.73 -9.28 14.41
CA ASN A 48 12.13 -7.88 14.29
C ASN A 48 11.74 -7.38 12.90
N ILE A 49 10.46 -7.09 12.69
CA ILE A 49 10.00 -6.41 11.49
C ILE A 49 10.21 -4.92 11.72
N PRO A 50 10.97 -4.22 10.86
CA PRO A 50 11.05 -2.77 10.94
C PRO A 50 9.63 -2.19 10.84
N ALA A 51 9.33 -1.19 11.66
CA ALA A 51 8.04 -0.50 11.59
C ALA A 51 7.76 -0.11 10.13
N PRO A 52 6.50 -0.24 9.65
CA PRO A 52 6.14 0.28 8.34
C PRO A 52 6.61 1.73 8.28
N VAL A 53 7.52 2.03 7.35
CA VAL A 53 7.99 3.39 7.15
C VAL A 53 6.73 4.20 6.84
N PRO A 54 6.41 5.26 7.62
CA PRO A 54 5.30 6.13 7.27
C PRO A 54 5.48 6.57 5.82
N PRO A 55 4.40 6.70 5.02
CA PRO A 55 4.55 7.18 3.66
C PRO A 55 5.31 8.51 3.73
N THR A 56 6.55 8.52 3.22
CA THR A 56 7.36 9.73 3.17
C THR A 56 6.59 10.69 2.29
N ARG A 57 6.13 11.82 2.86
CA ARG A 57 5.48 12.87 2.07
C ARG A 57 6.44 13.22 0.93
N PRO A 58 6.05 13.06 -0.34
CA PRO A 58 6.93 13.42 -1.44
C PRO A 58 7.35 14.89 -1.28
N PRO A 59 8.57 15.27 -1.70
CA PRO A 59 9.01 16.65 -1.64
C PRO A 59 7.96 17.54 -2.32
N ALA A 60 7.60 18.65 -1.66
CA ALA A 60 6.65 19.62 -2.20
C ALA A 60 7.16 20.08 -3.58
N LEU A 61 6.44 19.74 -4.64
CA LEU A 61 6.81 20.12 -5.99
C LEU A 61 6.52 21.60 -6.18
N THR A 62 7.45 22.31 -6.81
CA THR A 62 7.24 23.71 -7.21
C THR A 62 6.78 23.83 -8.66
N ARG A 63 6.97 22.78 -9.47
CA ARG A 63 6.70 22.78 -10.91
C ARG A 63 6.09 21.47 -11.38
N CYS A 64 5.03 21.57 -12.17
CA CYS A 64 4.29 20.45 -12.76
C CYS A 64 4.62 20.33 -14.26
N ASP A 65 4.42 19.15 -14.84
CA ASP A 65 4.56 18.95 -16.29
C ASP A 65 3.36 19.60 -17.02
N PRO A 66 3.55 20.65 -17.84
CA PRO A 66 2.45 21.35 -18.51
C PRO A 66 1.66 20.46 -19.47
N ARG A 67 2.24 19.34 -19.93
CA ARG A 67 1.54 18.40 -20.80
C ARG A 67 0.46 17.65 -20.03
N GLY A 68 0.74 17.35 -18.77
CA GLY A 68 -0.07 16.48 -17.93
C GLY A 68 -0.83 17.18 -16.80
N SER A 69 -0.48 18.41 -16.47
CA SER A 69 -1.19 19.22 -15.47
C SER A 69 -2.13 20.23 -16.11
N VAL A 70 -3.09 20.71 -15.32
CA VAL A 70 -3.97 21.83 -15.72
C VAL A 70 -3.18 23.15 -15.69
N TYR A 71 -2.27 23.28 -14.71
CA TYR A 71 -1.39 24.44 -14.54
C TYR A 71 0.05 23.99 -14.28
N PRO A 72 1.07 24.73 -14.75
CA PRO A 72 2.48 24.38 -14.56
C PRO A 72 2.98 24.61 -13.13
N GLN A 73 2.22 25.32 -12.29
CA GLN A 73 2.54 25.58 -10.88
C GLN A 73 1.77 24.63 -9.97
N ALA A 74 2.44 24.16 -8.92
CA ALA A 74 1.80 23.39 -7.86
C ALA A 74 1.07 24.32 -6.87
N ASP A 75 0.13 23.76 -6.12
CA ASP A 75 -0.59 24.47 -5.06
C ASP A 75 0.32 24.78 -3.85
N ARG A 76 -0.25 25.44 -2.82
CA ARG A 76 0.48 25.77 -1.58
C ARG A 76 0.99 24.55 -0.81
N ALA A 77 0.43 23.37 -1.08
CA ALA A 77 0.86 22.11 -0.50
C ALA A 77 1.92 21.38 -1.35
N GLY A 78 2.30 21.94 -2.51
CA GLY A 78 3.23 21.32 -3.46
C GLY A 78 2.60 20.18 -4.25
N THR A 79 1.28 20.21 -4.44
CA THR A 79 0.52 19.21 -5.21
C THR A 79 0.13 19.75 -6.58
N CYS A 80 0.35 18.94 -7.62
CA CYS A 80 -0.04 19.26 -8.98
C CYS A 80 -1.47 18.79 -9.28
N THR A 81 -2.25 19.63 -9.94
CA THR A 81 -3.57 19.22 -10.46
C THR A 81 -3.40 18.56 -11.82
N CYS A 82 -3.44 17.23 -11.87
CA CYS A 82 -3.27 16.47 -13.11
C CYS A 82 -4.54 16.45 -13.96
N LYS A 83 -4.35 16.36 -15.28
CA LYS A 83 -5.42 16.09 -16.25
C LYS A 83 -6.00 14.67 -16.04
N PRO A 84 -7.23 14.38 -16.50
CA PRO A 84 -7.96 13.16 -16.16
C PRO A 84 -7.23 11.83 -16.40
N LEU A 85 -6.41 11.70 -17.44
CA LEU A 85 -5.72 10.45 -17.78
C LEU A 85 -4.23 10.47 -17.39
N VAL A 86 -3.85 11.32 -16.45
CA VAL A 86 -2.47 11.55 -16.01
C VAL A 86 -2.36 11.34 -14.49
N THR A 87 -1.23 10.83 -14.05
CA THR A 87 -0.92 10.52 -12.66
C THR A 87 0.53 10.87 -12.31
N GLY A 88 0.91 10.57 -11.07
CA GLY A 88 2.20 10.91 -10.50
C GLY A 88 2.22 12.30 -9.84
N PRO A 89 3.19 12.55 -8.96
CA PRO A 89 3.23 13.77 -8.16
C PRO A 89 3.46 15.03 -9.03
N ALA A 90 4.18 14.89 -10.15
CA ALA A 90 4.47 15.97 -11.11
C ALA A 90 3.62 15.90 -12.40
N CYS A 91 2.60 15.01 -12.46
CA CYS A 91 1.77 14.76 -13.65
C CYS A 91 2.56 14.35 -14.91
N THR A 92 3.58 13.51 -14.74
CA THR A 92 4.45 13.02 -15.83
C THR A 92 4.06 11.66 -16.38
N ASP A 93 3.22 10.92 -15.66
CA ASP A 93 2.89 9.53 -15.97
C ASP A 93 1.45 9.41 -16.46
N CYS A 94 1.21 8.52 -17.42
CA CYS A 94 -0.16 8.22 -17.84
C CYS A 94 -0.84 7.28 -16.83
N TYR A 95 -2.14 7.51 -16.60
CA TYR A 95 -2.95 6.61 -15.80
C TYR A 95 -2.93 5.19 -16.39
N PRO A 96 -3.02 4.11 -15.57
CA PRO A 96 -3.12 2.75 -16.12
C PRO A 96 -4.27 2.63 -17.13
N GLY A 97 -4.02 2.06 -18.31
CA GLY A 97 -5.01 2.07 -19.39
C GLY A 97 -4.95 3.31 -20.29
N SER A 98 -3.94 4.17 -20.17
CA SER A 98 -3.71 5.29 -21.09
C SER A 98 -2.23 5.39 -21.51
N PHE A 99 -2.00 6.05 -22.64
CA PHE A 99 -0.68 6.20 -23.25
C PHE A 99 -0.54 7.58 -23.92
N HIS A 100 0.68 7.91 -24.36
CA HIS A 100 0.98 9.10 -25.15
C HIS A 100 0.60 10.44 -24.49
N LEU A 101 1.42 10.88 -23.52
CA LEU A 101 1.29 12.19 -22.87
C LEU A 101 1.59 13.34 -23.85
N ASN A 102 0.61 14.21 -24.07
CA ASN A 102 0.72 15.34 -24.99
C ASN A 102 -0.03 16.57 -24.47
N GLU A 103 0.58 17.74 -24.58
CA GLU A 103 0.00 19.02 -24.16
C GLU A 103 -1.31 19.34 -24.87
N LYS A 104 -1.37 19.01 -26.17
CA LYS A 104 -2.55 19.23 -27.01
C LYS A 104 -3.71 18.29 -26.67
N SER A 105 -3.46 17.22 -25.90
CA SER A 105 -4.53 16.36 -25.43
C SER A 105 -5.23 17.02 -24.24
N PRO A 106 -6.56 17.27 -24.31
CA PRO A 106 -7.31 17.84 -23.20
C PRO A 106 -7.30 16.92 -21.96
N GLN A 107 -7.14 15.60 -22.18
CA GLN A 107 -7.05 14.61 -21.11
C GLN A 107 -5.60 14.30 -20.68
N GLY A 108 -4.61 14.94 -21.32
CA GLY A 108 -3.17 14.71 -21.12
C GLY A 108 -2.68 13.46 -21.85
N CYS A 109 -3.22 12.30 -21.51
CA CYS A 109 -2.97 11.04 -22.22
C CYS A 109 -4.17 10.64 -23.09
N LEU A 110 -4.00 9.57 -23.87
CA LEU A 110 -5.05 8.93 -24.67
C LEU A 110 -5.36 7.56 -24.08
N LYS A 111 -6.64 7.18 -24.01
CA LYS A 111 -7.04 5.85 -23.51
C LYS A 111 -6.57 4.75 -24.46
N CYS A 112 -6.13 3.63 -23.91
CA CYS A 112 -5.83 2.42 -24.68
C CYS A 112 -7.09 1.96 -25.42
N PHE A 113 -6.92 1.62 -26.70
CA PHE A 113 -7.99 1.07 -27.53
C PHE A 113 -7.53 -0.22 -28.19
N CYS A 114 -7.39 -1.28 -27.37
CA CYS A 114 -6.97 -2.60 -27.83
C CYS A 114 -8.17 -3.54 -28.01
N PHE A 115 -9.33 -3.01 -28.43
CA PHE A 115 -10.57 -3.78 -28.65
C PHE A 115 -10.98 -4.69 -27.48
N GLY A 116 -10.69 -4.29 -26.24
CA GLY A 116 -10.99 -5.06 -25.03
C GLY A 116 -10.07 -6.24 -24.75
N ILE A 117 -8.98 -6.42 -25.52
CA ILE A 117 -8.01 -7.49 -25.30
C ILE A 117 -7.08 -7.19 -24.11
N THR A 118 -6.65 -5.94 -23.98
CA THR A 118 -5.75 -5.49 -22.92
C THR A 118 -5.87 -3.99 -22.70
N ASP A 119 -5.62 -3.54 -21.49
CA ASP A 119 -5.46 -2.11 -21.16
C ASP A 119 -3.98 -1.75 -20.93
N ASN A 120 -3.06 -2.69 -21.14
CA ASN A 120 -1.63 -2.41 -21.09
C ASN A 120 -1.14 -2.04 -22.49
N CYS A 121 -1.05 -0.75 -22.77
CA CYS A 121 -0.56 -0.23 -24.05
C CYS A 121 0.51 0.86 -23.86
N ARG A 122 1.37 1.02 -24.86
CA ARG A 122 2.43 2.04 -24.88
C ARG A 122 2.60 2.60 -26.29
N SER A 123 2.97 3.87 -26.40
CA SER A 123 3.38 4.48 -27.66
C SER A 123 4.56 3.73 -28.28
N SER A 124 4.48 3.44 -29.58
CA SER A 124 5.56 2.87 -30.38
C SER A 124 6.11 3.91 -31.35
N ASN A 125 7.38 3.77 -31.73
CA ASN A 125 8.03 4.61 -32.76
C ASN A 125 8.02 3.94 -34.15
N LEU A 126 7.27 2.85 -34.33
CA LEU A 126 7.19 2.11 -35.58
C LEU A 126 6.18 2.77 -36.53
N TYR A 127 6.57 2.96 -37.79
CA TYR A 127 5.69 3.40 -38.87
C TYR A 127 5.27 2.21 -39.70
N ARG A 128 4.01 2.19 -40.15
CA ARG A 128 3.53 1.16 -41.08
C ARG A 128 3.76 1.67 -42.50
N THR A 129 4.61 1.00 -43.26
CA THR A 129 4.67 1.22 -44.70
C THR A 129 3.47 0.52 -45.34
N GLN A 130 2.78 1.21 -46.23
CA GLN A 130 1.71 0.61 -47.00
C GLN A 130 2.34 -0.28 -48.07
N ALA A 131 2.17 -1.59 -47.96
CA ALA A 131 2.43 -2.50 -49.07
C ALA A 131 1.34 -2.23 -50.12
N ARG A 132 1.77 -1.80 -51.30
CA ARG A 132 0.90 -1.53 -52.44
C ARG A 132 0.41 -2.83 -53.07
#